data_AF-A0A5D3AAN3-F1
#
_entry.id   AF-A0A5D3AAN3-F1
#
_cell.length_a   1.000
_cell.length_b   1.000
_cell.length_c   1.000
_cell.angle_alpha   90.00
_cell.angle_beta   90.00
_cell.angle_gamma   90.00
#
_symmetry.space_group_name_H-M   'P 1'
#
loop_
_entity.id
_entity.type
_entity.pdbx_description
1 polymer ?
#
loop_
_entity_poly.entity_id
_entity_poly.type
_entity_poly.pdbx_seq_one_letter_code
_entity_poly.pdbx_strand_id
1 'polypeptide(L)'
;MWRCSDELRVCADELHRSLRRDAKHCIEFWKRIPSSEPYRVILGDVRDKLYQTRERSRQLLSHGMSEIPEEANFTNIEQFLEPLKLFYKSLCSCGDRPITDGSLLDFLRQVSTFGLSLVRLDIKQESDCHIDVLDAIAKHLEIGSYREWSEEQKQEWLLSKLSGKRPLFGSDLPKTEEITDVLDAFNVLAELPADNFRAYIISMATAPSDVLAVELLQHECHVKQPLRVVPLFEKLADLEAAPAALARLFSVDWYKNRINRKQEVMIGYSDSGKDVGRLSTAWKLYKSQEELIKVAKQFGMKLTIFHVVVGLLEEEVVQLILLYYLNHQKLLSNHLGRSTCALEHSSVL
;
A
#
# COMPACT_ATOMS: atom_id res chain seq x y z
N MET A 1 10.69 42.58 -9.03
CA MET A 1 9.55 41.67 -9.29
C MET A 1 10.11 40.27 -9.41
N TRP A 2 9.52 39.28 -8.71
CA TRP A 2 10.01 37.90 -8.79
C TRP A 2 9.86 37.36 -10.22
N ARG A 3 10.86 36.62 -10.71
CA ARG A 3 10.77 35.96 -12.01
C ARG A 3 9.91 34.70 -11.85
N CYS A 4 8.84 34.62 -12.64
CA CYS A 4 7.98 33.45 -12.69
C CYS A 4 7.36 33.31 -14.09
N SER A 5 6.97 32.09 -14.41
CA SER A 5 6.16 31.77 -15.57
C SER A 5 4.81 32.50 -15.53
N ASP A 6 4.21 32.71 -16.70
CA ASP A 6 2.90 33.36 -16.82
C ASP A 6 1.79 32.51 -16.20
N GLU A 7 1.86 31.19 -16.35
CA GLU A 7 0.94 30.22 -15.71
C GLU A 7 0.91 30.41 -14.19
N LEU A 8 2.09 30.47 -13.54
CA LEU A 8 2.19 30.69 -12.11
C LEU A 8 1.65 32.07 -11.69
N ARG A 9 1.89 33.10 -12.51
CA ARG A 9 1.41 34.46 -12.22
C ARG A 9 -0.12 34.53 -12.25
N VAL A 10 -0.75 33.93 -13.27
CA VAL A 10 -2.21 33.87 -13.38
C VAL A 10 -2.82 33.14 -12.18
N CYS A 11 -2.28 31.97 -11.82
CA CYS A 11 -2.73 31.22 -10.65
C CYS A 11 -2.61 32.04 -9.35
N ALA A 12 -1.47 32.71 -9.13
CA ALA A 12 -1.27 33.57 -7.98
C ALA A 12 -2.26 34.75 -7.95
N ASP A 13 -2.54 35.38 -9.08
CA ASP A 13 -3.48 36.51 -9.19
C ASP A 13 -4.94 36.08 -8.97
N GLU A 14 -5.31 34.86 -9.37
CA GLU A 14 -6.62 34.26 -9.07
C GLU A 14 -6.78 34.00 -7.58
N LEU A 15 -5.79 33.38 -6.93
CA LEU A 15 -5.79 33.14 -5.50
C LEU A 15 -5.75 34.44 -4.68
N HIS A 16 -4.97 35.43 -5.12
CA HIS A 16 -4.92 36.73 -4.45
C HIS A 16 -6.26 37.46 -4.50
N ARG A 17 -7.05 37.28 -5.57
CA ARG A 17 -8.42 37.81 -5.70
C ARG A 17 -9.43 37.02 -4.87
N SER A 18 -9.25 35.70 -4.75
CA SER A 18 -10.18 34.81 -4.04
C SER A 18 -9.98 34.78 -2.52
N LEU A 19 -8.78 35.16 -2.03
CA LEU A 19 -8.44 35.31 -0.61
C LEU A 19 -9.41 36.28 0.08
N ARG A 20 -10.47 35.72 0.68
CA ARG A 20 -11.43 36.42 1.54
C ARG A 20 -10.70 36.97 2.77
N ARG A 21 -11.14 38.14 3.25
CA ARG A 21 -10.51 38.97 4.30
C ARG A 21 -10.42 38.34 5.71
N ASP A 22 -10.76 37.07 5.89
CA ASP A 22 -11.03 36.48 7.21
C ASP A 22 -10.15 35.25 7.52
N ALA A 23 -8.82 35.42 7.57
CA ALA A 23 -7.96 34.41 8.22
C ALA A 23 -8.05 34.58 9.74
N LYS A 24 -9.01 33.89 10.38
CA LYS A 24 -9.37 34.05 11.81
C LYS A 24 -8.42 33.36 12.81
N HIS A 25 -7.34 32.71 12.39
CA HIS A 25 -6.52 31.91 13.32
C HIS A 25 -5.02 32.21 13.18
N CYS A 26 -4.43 32.82 14.22
CA CYS A 26 -3.00 33.19 14.42
C CYS A 26 -2.44 34.41 13.65
N ILE A 27 -2.74 35.62 14.14
CA ILE A 27 -2.37 36.92 13.53
C ILE A 27 -0.86 37.07 13.21
N GLU A 28 0.04 36.41 13.94
CA GLU A 28 1.50 36.52 13.70
C GLU A 28 2.00 35.72 12.48
N PHE A 29 1.32 34.63 12.11
CA PHE A 29 1.73 33.76 10.99
C PHE A 29 1.09 34.19 9.65
N TRP A 30 0.00 34.96 9.71
CA TRP A 30 -0.88 35.31 8.59
C TRP A 30 -0.75 36.78 8.16
N LYS A 31 0.49 37.27 7.97
CA LYS A 31 0.70 38.60 7.36
C LYS A 31 0.23 38.59 5.91
N ARG A 32 -0.36 39.70 5.46
CA ARG A 32 -0.81 39.87 4.07
C ARG A 32 0.38 39.80 3.12
N ILE A 33 0.36 38.82 2.21
CA ILE A 33 1.40 38.61 1.21
C ILE A 33 1.13 39.54 0.02
N PRO A 34 2.10 40.36 -0.41
CA PRO A 34 1.94 41.20 -1.60
C PRO A 34 1.76 40.37 -2.87
N SER A 35 0.94 40.84 -3.82
CA SER A 35 0.79 40.20 -5.14
C SER A 35 2.09 40.15 -5.95
N SER A 36 3.07 40.99 -5.61
CA SER A 36 4.41 40.96 -6.22
C SER A 36 5.26 39.73 -5.85
N GLU A 37 4.79 38.88 -4.92
CA GLU A 37 5.46 37.66 -4.45
C GLU A 37 4.63 36.40 -4.79
N PRO A 38 4.50 36.02 -6.07
CA PRO A 38 3.48 35.06 -6.52
C PRO A 38 3.68 33.64 -5.96
N TYR A 39 4.92 33.17 -5.82
CA TYR A 39 5.21 31.89 -5.16
C TYR A 39 4.74 31.87 -3.70
N ARG A 40 4.89 32.98 -2.98
CA ARG A 40 4.47 33.09 -1.58
C ARG A 40 2.95 33.16 -1.45
N VAL A 41 2.25 33.77 -2.42
CA VAL A 41 0.78 33.77 -2.45
C VAL A 41 0.25 32.33 -2.53
N ILE A 42 0.77 31.53 -3.46
CA ILE A 42 0.34 30.13 -3.61
C ILE A 42 0.79 29.27 -2.42
N LEU A 43 2.01 29.44 -1.91
CA LEU A 43 2.45 28.77 -0.68
C LEU A 43 1.61 29.14 0.54
N GLY A 44 1.07 30.36 0.56
CA GLY A 44 0.04 30.80 1.49
C GLY A 44 -1.14 29.83 1.45
N ASP A 45 -1.85 29.75 0.32
CA ASP A 45 -3.01 28.87 0.13
C ASP A 45 -2.72 27.40 0.50
N VAL A 46 -1.57 26.86 0.08
CA VAL A 46 -1.13 25.51 0.45
C VAL A 46 -1.05 25.35 1.97
N ARG A 47 -0.49 26.33 2.67
CA ARG A 47 -0.42 26.34 4.13
C ARG A 47 -1.82 26.40 4.77
N ASP A 48 -2.75 27.21 4.26
CA ASP A 48 -4.13 27.29 4.80
C ASP A 48 -4.78 25.93 4.70
N LYS A 49 -4.71 25.30 3.53
CA LYS A 49 -5.28 23.97 3.29
C LYS A 49 -4.63 22.90 4.15
N LEU A 50 -3.31 22.94 4.36
CA LEU A 50 -2.64 22.03 5.31
C LEU A 50 -3.14 22.22 6.74
N TYR A 51 -3.33 23.47 7.17
CA TYR A 51 -3.89 23.77 8.49
C TYR A 51 -5.32 23.21 8.63
N GLN A 52 -6.17 23.43 7.64
CA GLN A 52 -7.53 22.88 7.62
C GLN A 52 -7.53 21.35 7.58
N THR A 53 -6.61 20.74 6.84
CA THR A 53 -6.43 19.28 6.81
C THR A 53 -6.10 18.74 8.21
N ARG A 54 -5.16 19.38 8.91
CA ARG A 54 -4.78 19.04 10.28
C ARG A 54 -5.96 19.19 11.25
N GLU A 55 -6.66 20.32 11.21
CA GLU A 55 -7.78 20.58 12.12
C GLU A 55 -8.97 19.66 11.84
N ARG A 56 -9.25 19.33 10.58
CA ARG A 56 -10.29 18.36 10.21
C ARG A 56 -9.96 16.98 10.78
N SER A 57 -8.75 16.49 10.57
CA SER A 57 -8.31 15.21 11.14
C SER A 57 -8.39 15.21 12.67
N ARG A 58 -8.03 16.32 13.33
CA ARG A 58 -8.15 16.47 14.79
C ARG A 58 -9.62 16.43 15.25
N GLN A 59 -10.52 17.11 14.55
CA GLN A 59 -11.96 17.12 14.88
C GLN A 59 -12.58 15.73 14.70
N LEU A 60 -12.29 15.04 13.59
CA LEU A 60 -12.73 13.67 13.33
C LEU A 60 -12.22 12.71 14.40
N LEU A 61 -10.95 12.83 14.81
CA LEU A 61 -10.38 11.99 15.86
C LEU A 61 -11.03 12.22 17.24
N SER A 62 -11.37 13.47 17.57
CA SER A 62 -11.92 13.80 18.90
C SER A 62 -13.43 13.61 19.00
N HIS A 63 -14.19 13.83 17.92
CA HIS A 63 -15.66 13.90 17.96
C HIS A 63 -16.36 13.04 16.89
N GLY A 64 -15.61 12.36 16.01
CA GLY A 64 -16.15 11.59 14.89
C GLY A 64 -16.68 12.43 13.72
N MET A 65 -16.80 13.75 13.87
CA MET A 65 -17.35 14.66 12.86
C MET A 65 -16.51 15.95 12.77
N SER A 66 -16.57 16.63 11.62
CA SER A 66 -15.90 17.91 11.39
C SER A 66 -16.79 18.86 10.57
N GLU A 67 -16.82 20.13 10.98
CA GLU A 67 -17.52 21.21 10.26
C GLU A 67 -16.69 21.78 9.10
N ILE A 68 -15.38 21.48 9.06
CA ILE A 68 -14.48 21.93 8.00
C ILE A 68 -14.86 21.20 6.72
N PRO A 69 -15.23 21.88 5.63
CA PRO A 69 -15.68 21.23 4.40
C PRO A 69 -14.53 20.50 3.67
N GLU A 70 -14.87 19.54 2.82
CA GLU A 70 -13.85 18.74 2.09
C GLU A 70 -13.01 19.59 1.14
N GLU A 71 -13.61 20.61 0.53
CA GLU A 71 -12.96 21.49 -0.43
C GLU A 71 -11.91 22.42 0.22
N ALA A 72 -11.97 22.58 1.55
CA ALA A 72 -11.03 23.40 2.30
C ALA A 72 -9.76 22.65 2.74
N ASN A 73 -9.65 21.35 2.46
CA ASN A 73 -8.49 20.53 2.84
C ASN A 73 -7.95 19.69 1.67
N PHE A 74 -6.81 19.05 1.86
CA PHE A 74 -6.25 18.10 0.89
C PHE A 74 -6.84 16.71 1.11
N THR A 75 -7.57 16.21 0.11
CA THR A 75 -8.18 14.86 0.14
C THR A 75 -7.37 13.82 -0.61
N ASN A 76 -6.47 14.24 -1.49
CA ASN A 76 -5.53 13.37 -2.18
C ASN A 76 -4.17 14.05 -2.39
N ILE A 77 -3.14 13.23 -2.59
CA ILE A 77 -1.75 13.69 -2.76
C ILE A 77 -1.54 14.57 -3.99
N GLU A 78 -2.29 14.35 -5.08
CA GLU A 78 -2.10 15.13 -6.31
C GLU A 78 -2.52 16.59 -6.14
N GLN A 79 -3.58 16.87 -5.39
CA GLN A 79 -3.95 18.25 -5.01
C GLN A 79 -2.80 18.96 -4.27
N PHE A 80 -2.04 18.23 -3.46
CA PHE A 80 -0.92 18.81 -2.72
C PHE A 80 0.34 18.96 -3.59
N LEU A 81 0.59 18.01 -4.50
CA LEU A 81 1.73 18.04 -5.41
C LEU A 81 1.58 19.05 -6.55
N GLU A 82 0.36 19.32 -7.02
CA GLU A 82 0.08 20.20 -8.15
C GLU A 82 0.71 21.61 -8.03
N PRO A 83 0.49 22.37 -6.94
CA PRO A 83 1.15 23.68 -6.76
C PRO A 83 2.68 23.57 -6.64
N LEU A 84 3.19 22.49 -6.06
CA LEU A 84 4.65 22.27 -5.92
C LEU A 84 5.30 21.96 -7.28
N LYS A 85 4.63 21.16 -8.13
CA LYS A 85 5.03 20.88 -9.51
C LYS A 85 5.00 22.16 -10.35
N LEU A 86 4.01 23.04 -10.14
CA LEU A 86 3.93 24.36 -10.78
C LEU A 86 5.14 25.23 -10.41
N PHE A 87 5.53 25.26 -9.12
CA PHE A 87 6.75 25.97 -8.68
C PHE A 87 8.00 25.42 -9.36
N TYR A 88 8.13 24.10 -9.39
CA TYR A 88 9.28 23.43 -10.01
C TYR A 88 9.43 23.83 -11.49
N LYS A 89 8.33 23.74 -12.26
CA LYS A 89 8.31 24.12 -13.68
C LYS A 89 8.64 25.61 -13.87
N SER A 90 8.02 26.48 -13.08
CA SER A 90 8.21 27.92 -13.17
C SER A 90 9.65 28.34 -12.90
N LEU A 91 10.25 27.86 -11.80
CA LEU A 91 11.64 28.19 -11.45
C LEU A 91 12.62 27.65 -12.49
N CYS A 92 12.42 26.42 -12.99
CA CYS A 92 13.21 25.87 -14.08
C CYS A 92 13.15 26.76 -15.34
N SER A 93 11.94 27.20 -15.73
CA SER A 93 11.75 28.04 -16.92
C SER A 93 12.38 29.44 -16.80
N CYS A 94 12.55 29.94 -15.58
CA CYS A 94 13.18 31.24 -15.31
C CYS A 94 14.71 31.17 -15.21
N GLY A 95 15.30 29.98 -15.33
CA GLY A 95 16.73 29.75 -15.16
C GLY A 95 17.17 29.57 -13.69
N ASP A 96 16.22 29.48 -12.76
CA ASP A 96 16.47 29.40 -11.30
C ASP A 96 16.56 27.95 -10.80
N ARG A 97 17.17 27.07 -11.61
CA ARG A 97 17.31 25.64 -11.28
C ARG A 97 18.07 25.37 -9.97
N PRO A 98 19.16 26.09 -9.62
CA PRO A 98 19.83 25.89 -8.33
C PRO A 98 18.93 26.11 -7.11
N ILE A 99 17.93 27.00 -7.20
CA ILE A 99 16.92 27.21 -6.15
C ILE A 99 15.93 26.04 -6.13
N THR A 100 15.56 25.56 -7.32
CA THR A 100 14.61 24.48 -7.51
C THR A 100 15.12 23.16 -6.92
N ASP A 101 16.39 22.83 -7.16
CA ASP A 101 17.02 21.57 -6.74
C ASP A 101 17.45 21.58 -5.25
N GLY A 102 17.11 22.65 -4.50
CA GLY A 102 17.27 22.73 -3.04
C GLY A 102 16.01 22.30 -2.28
N SER A 103 15.54 23.13 -1.34
CA SER A 103 14.45 22.80 -0.43
C SER A 103 13.13 22.43 -1.10
N LEU A 104 12.84 22.96 -2.31
CA LEU A 104 11.63 22.60 -3.04
C LEU A 104 11.69 21.14 -3.51
N LEU A 105 12.83 20.70 -4.05
CA LEU A 105 13.02 19.32 -4.48
C LEU A 105 12.97 18.37 -3.28
N ASP A 106 13.56 18.75 -2.15
CA ASP A 106 13.47 17.97 -0.91
C ASP A 106 12.02 17.85 -0.43
N PHE A 107 11.25 18.95 -0.48
CA PHE A 107 9.84 18.92 -0.10
C PHE A 107 8.99 18.06 -1.06
N LEU A 108 9.23 18.15 -2.38
CA LEU A 108 8.60 17.26 -3.36
C LEU A 108 8.89 15.78 -3.08
N ARG A 109 10.12 15.45 -2.71
CA ARG A 109 10.52 14.08 -2.31
C ARG A 109 9.84 13.65 -1.02
N GLN A 110 9.73 14.54 -0.03
CA GLN A 110 9.02 14.27 1.22
C GLN A 110 7.55 13.97 0.95
N VAL A 111 6.85 14.82 0.20
CA VAL A 111 5.44 14.59 -0.15
C VAL A 111 5.28 13.30 -0.94
N SER A 112 6.17 13.02 -1.90
CA SER A 112 6.10 11.77 -2.69
C SER A 112 6.38 10.50 -1.85
N THR A 113 7.22 10.61 -0.82
CA THR A 113 7.59 9.48 0.05
C THR A 113 6.53 9.22 1.13
N PHE A 114 6.06 10.28 1.79
CA PHE A 114 5.23 10.20 2.99
C PHE A 114 3.74 10.44 2.70
N GLY A 115 3.41 11.10 1.59
CA GLY A 115 2.04 11.48 1.25
C GLY A 115 1.39 12.33 2.35
N LEU A 116 0.08 12.13 2.54
CA LEU A 116 -0.72 12.82 3.56
C LEU A 116 -0.81 12.02 4.87
N SER A 117 -0.47 10.73 4.85
CA SER A 117 -0.67 9.79 5.97
C SER A 117 0.63 9.41 6.69
N LEU A 118 1.78 9.89 6.20
CA LEU A 118 3.16 9.55 6.61
C LEU A 118 3.54 8.09 6.35
N VAL A 119 2.76 7.17 6.88
CA VAL A 119 2.90 5.73 6.71
C VAL A 119 1.59 5.14 6.22
N ARG A 120 1.67 4.06 5.46
CA ARG A 120 0.49 3.28 5.07
C ARG A 120 0.38 2.06 5.97
N LEU A 121 -0.82 1.80 6.48
CA LEU A 121 -1.10 0.71 7.39
C LEU A 121 -1.33 -0.59 6.62
N ASP A 122 -0.70 -1.67 7.08
CA ASP A 122 -1.11 -3.02 6.69
C ASP A 122 -2.16 -3.53 7.68
N ILE A 123 -3.22 -4.12 7.16
CA ILE A 123 -4.19 -4.86 7.97
C ILE A 123 -3.76 -6.32 7.99
N LYS A 124 -3.79 -6.96 9.15
CA LYS A 124 -3.44 -8.37 9.29
C LYS A 124 -4.54 -9.07 10.08
N GLN A 125 -5.02 -10.20 9.56
CA GLN A 125 -5.99 -11.07 10.24
C GLN A 125 -5.68 -12.54 9.92
N GLU A 126 -6.06 -13.46 10.79
CA GLU A 126 -5.91 -14.91 10.58
C GLU A 126 -6.95 -15.46 9.60
N SER A 127 -6.54 -16.44 8.78
CA SER A 127 -7.40 -17.09 7.78
C SER A 127 -8.66 -17.72 8.36
N ASP A 128 -8.58 -18.32 9.56
CA ASP A 128 -9.72 -18.98 10.20
C ASP A 128 -10.87 -18.00 10.50
N CYS A 129 -10.55 -16.75 10.84
CA CYS A 129 -11.57 -15.72 11.06
C CYS A 129 -12.37 -15.44 9.78
N HIS A 130 -11.72 -15.47 8.60
CA HIS A 130 -12.43 -15.32 7.32
C HIS A 130 -13.30 -16.54 7.02
N ILE A 131 -12.81 -17.74 7.36
CA ILE A 131 -13.57 -18.99 7.23
C ILE A 131 -14.84 -18.93 8.08
N ASP A 132 -14.78 -18.43 9.31
CA ASP A 132 -15.95 -18.31 10.19
C ASP A 132 -17.01 -17.35 9.64
N VAL A 133 -16.59 -16.21 9.07
CA VAL A 133 -17.52 -15.29 8.41
C VAL A 133 -18.21 -15.96 7.21
N LEU A 134 -17.44 -16.62 6.35
CA LEU A 134 -18.00 -17.29 5.17
C LEU A 134 -18.87 -18.50 5.53
N ASP A 135 -18.55 -19.20 6.63
CA ASP A 135 -19.34 -20.31 7.15
C ASP A 135 -20.68 -19.84 7.71
N ALA A 136 -20.69 -18.75 8.47
CA ALA A 136 -21.92 -18.11 8.92
C ALA A 136 -22.80 -17.67 7.74
N ILE A 137 -22.20 -17.09 6.70
CA ILE A 137 -22.90 -16.72 5.46
C ILE A 137 -23.47 -17.96 4.75
N ALA A 138 -22.68 -19.02 4.59
CA ALA A 138 -23.13 -20.25 3.93
C ALA A 138 -24.29 -20.93 4.68
N LYS A 139 -24.22 -20.95 6.02
CA LYS A 139 -25.29 -21.45 6.87
C LYS A 139 -26.56 -20.60 6.78
N HIS A 140 -26.42 -19.26 6.80
CA HIS A 140 -27.54 -18.33 6.67
C HIS A 140 -28.24 -18.43 5.31
N LEU A 141 -27.48 -18.71 4.24
CA LEU A 141 -28.01 -18.92 2.90
C LEU A 141 -28.54 -20.35 2.67
N GLU A 142 -28.51 -21.22 3.69
CA GLU A 142 -28.94 -22.62 3.62
C GLU A 142 -28.22 -23.44 2.53
N ILE A 143 -26.97 -23.09 2.21
CA ILE A 143 -26.15 -23.80 1.21
C ILE A 143 -25.13 -24.77 1.82
N GLY A 144 -25.08 -24.86 3.14
CA GLY A 144 -24.21 -25.78 3.89
C GLY A 144 -23.20 -25.06 4.79
N SER A 145 -22.11 -25.75 5.09
CA SER A 145 -21.03 -25.32 5.99
C SER A 145 -19.78 -25.10 5.16
N TYR A 146 -19.40 -23.84 4.92
CA TYR A 146 -18.19 -23.47 4.17
C TYR A 146 -16.95 -24.12 4.79
N ARG A 147 -16.91 -24.24 6.13
CA ARG A 147 -15.79 -24.85 6.85
C ARG A 147 -15.58 -26.33 6.48
N GLU A 148 -16.65 -27.06 6.19
CA GLU A 148 -16.64 -28.49 5.86
C GLU A 148 -16.37 -28.79 4.37
N TRP A 149 -16.45 -27.78 3.51
CA TRP A 149 -16.21 -27.95 2.08
C TRP A 149 -14.76 -28.28 1.76
N SER A 150 -14.56 -29.07 0.70
CA SER A 150 -13.24 -29.28 0.12
C SER A 150 -12.67 -27.97 -0.45
N GLU A 151 -11.36 -27.92 -0.63
CA GLU A 151 -10.68 -26.74 -1.20
C GLU A 151 -11.21 -26.39 -2.60
N GLU A 152 -11.51 -27.41 -3.40
CA GLU A 152 -12.08 -27.23 -4.74
C GLU A 152 -13.49 -26.64 -4.67
N GLN A 153 -14.33 -27.12 -3.75
CA GLN A 153 -15.68 -26.61 -3.52
C GLN A 153 -15.65 -25.15 -3.05
N LYS A 154 -14.72 -24.81 -2.13
CA LYS A 154 -14.48 -23.44 -1.68
C LYS A 154 -14.10 -22.54 -2.84
N GLN A 155 -13.10 -22.94 -3.64
CA GLN A 155 -12.67 -22.16 -4.81
C GLN A 155 -13.80 -21.96 -5.83
N GLU A 156 -14.53 -23.02 -6.18
CA GLU A 156 -15.63 -22.95 -7.14
C GLU A 156 -16.71 -21.98 -6.67
N TRP A 157 -17.12 -22.11 -5.41
CA TRP A 157 -18.12 -21.22 -4.82
C TRP A 157 -17.65 -19.76 -4.78
N LEU A 158 -16.45 -19.50 -4.26
CA LEU A 158 -15.88 -18.15 -4.18
C LEU A 158 -15.79 -17.49 -5.56
N LEU A 159 -15.28 -18.21 -6.57
CA LEU A 159 -15.18 -17.69 -7.93
C LEU A 159 -16.54 -17.44 -8.57
N SER A 160 -17.55 -18.28 -8.26
CA SER A 160 -18.93 -18.05 -8.69
C SER A 160 -19.50 -16.75 -8.12
N LYS A 161 -19.19 -16.41 -6.85
CA LYS A 161 -19.66 -15.19 -6.20
C LYS A 161 -18.90 -13.95 -6.68
N LEU A 162 -17.58 -14.04 -6.79
CA LEU A 162 -16.71 -12.97 -7.30
C LEU A 162 -16.99 -12.58 -8.76
N SER A 163 -17.54 -13.51 -9.55
CA SER A 163 -17.99 -13.24 -10.92
C SER A 163 -19.44 -12.75 -10.99
N GLY A 164 -20.20 -12.93 -9.91
CA GLY A 164 -21.59 -12.50 -9.77
C GLY A 164 -21.70 -11.01 -9.43
N LYS A 165 -22.90 -10.45 -9.61
CA LYS A 165 -23.23 -9.06 -9.23
C LYS A 165 -24.22 -8.96 -8.06
N ARG A 166 -24.66 -10.10 -7.54
CA ARG A 166 -25.69 -10.16 -6.51
C ARG A 166 -25.02 -10.08 -5.14
N PRO A 167 -25.43 -9.14 -4.26
CA PRO A 167 -24.95 -9.10 -2.89
C PRO A 167 -25.20 -10.43 -2.19
N LEU A 168 -24.20 -10.88 -1.42
CA LEU A 168 -24.17 -12.19 -0.81
C LEU A 168 -24.95 -12.24 0.50
N PHE A 169 -24.92 -11.18 1.30
CA PHE A 169 -25.62 -11.09 2.59
C PHE A 169 -26.19 -9.68 2.82
N GLY A 170 -27.23 -9.61 3.65
CA GLY A 170 -27.85 -8.37 4.11
C GLY A 170 -27.50 -8.05 5.56
N SER A 171 -28.20 -7.07 6.13
CA SER A 171 -28.08 -6.69 7.55
C SER A 171 -28.62 -7.75 8.52
N ASP A 172 -29.28 -8.78 8.00
CA ASP A 172 -29.93 -9.88 8.73
C ASP A 172 -28.99 -11.06 9.04
N LEU A 173 -27.75 -11.04 8.56
CA LEU A 173 -26.76 -12.07 8.86
C LEU A 173 -26.55 -12.17 10.38
N PRO A 174 -26.72 -13.35 11.01
CA PRO A 174 -26.36 -13.58 12.40
C PRO A 174 -24.85 -13.47 12.59
N LYS A 175 -24.40 -12.60 13.51
CA LYS A 175 -22.98 -12.33 13.75
C LYS A 175 -22.62 -12.65 15.20
N THR A 176 -21.54 -13.39 15.39
CA THR A 176 -20.82 -13.44 16.67
C THR A 176 -19.99 -12.17 16.84
N GLU A 177 -19.39 -11.97 18.03
CA GLU A 177 -18.48 -10.85 18.28
C GLU A 177 -17.27 -10.89 17.32
N GLU A 178 -16.68 -12.07 17.12
CA GLU A 178 -15.55 -12.29 16.20
C GLU A 178 -15.91 -12.00 14.73
N ILE A 179 -17.09 -12.45 14.27
CA ILE A 179 -17.58 -12.15 12.91
C ILE A 179 -17.83 -10.65 12.75
N THR A 180 -18.36 -10.00 13.78
CA THR A 180 -18.63 -8.56 13.76
C THR A 180 -17.32 -7.79 13.64
N ASP A 181 -16.29 -8.15 14.41
CA ASP A 181 -14.97 -7.51 14.36
C ASP A 181 -14.34 -7.59 12.95
N VAL A 182 -14.40 -8.77 12.31
CA VAL A 182 -13.88 -8.94 10.94
C VAL A 182 -14.65 -8.07 9.93
N LEU A 183 -15.98 -8.06 10.00
CA LEU A 183 -16.80 -7.26 9.08
C LEU A 183 -16.64 -5.76 9.32
N ASP A 184 -16.52 -5.33 10.58
CA ASP A 184 -16.31 -3.94 10.95
C ASP A 184 -14.94 -3.44 10.49
N ALA A 185 -13.90 -4.28 10.54
CA ALA A 185 -12.62 -3.96 9.94
C ALA A 185 -12.74 -3.67 8.42
N PHE A 186 -13.54 -4.44 7.68
CA PHE A 186 -13.80 -4.15 6.26
C PHE A 186 -14.68 -2.89 6.05
N ASN A 187 -15.62 -2.60 6.95
CA ASN A 187 -16.40 -1.37 6.91
C ASN A 187 -15.49 -0.14 7.07
N VAL A 188 -14.54 -0.19 8.01
CA VAL A 188 -13.51 0.86 8.19
C VAL A 188 -12.67 1.03 6.91
N LEU A 189 -12.31 -0.07 6.24
CA LEU A 189 -11.60 -0.02 4.95
C LEU A 189 -12.43 0.61 3.83
N ALA A 190 -13.75 0.46 3.84
CA ALA A 190 -14.65 1.05 2.84
C ALA A 190 -14.90 2.56 3.07
N GLU A 191 -14.83 3.01 4.33
CA GLU A 191 -15.08 4.39 4.73
C GLU A 191 -13.84 5.29 4.62
N LEU A 192 -12.66 4.77 5.00
CA LEU A 192 -11.43 5.55 5.04
C LEU A 192 -10.74 5.68 3.67
N PRO A 193 -9.98 6.76 3.42
CA PRO A 193 -9.22 6.93 2.18
C PRO A 193 -8.25 5.78 1.93
N ALA A 194 -8.27 5.22 0.72
CA ALA A 194 -7.44 4.08 0.33
C ALA A 194 -5.93 4.31 0.49
N ASP A 195 -5.48 5.57 0.37
CA ASP A 195 -4.07 5.94 0.57
C ASP A 195 -3.57 5.75 2.00
N ASN A 196 -4.46 5.55 2.98
CA ASN A 196 -4.08 5.20 4.36
C ASN A 196 -3.61 3.75 4.49
N PHE A 197 -3.97 2.89 3.54
CA PHE A 197 -3.72 1.45 3.62
C PHE A 197 -2.78 0.98 2.52
N ARG A 198 -2.12 -0.15 2.79
CA ARG A 198 -1.17 -0.76 1.86
C ARG A 198 -1.63 -2.15 1.46
N ALA A 199 -1.61 -3.11 2.37
CA ALA A 199 -1.93 -4.50 2.10
C ALA A 199 -2.89 -5.09 3.15
N TYR A 200 -3.63 -6.12 2.74
CA TYR A 200 -4.36 -7.00 3.65
C TYR A 200 -3.59 -8.32 3.75
N ILE A 201 -3.00 -8.60 4.90
CA ILE A 201 -2.16 -9.77 5.17
C ILE A 201 -3.02 -10.86 5.81
N ILE A 202 -2.95 -12.06 5.25
CA ILE A 202 -3.63 -13.24 5.79
C ILE A 202 -2.60 -14.09 6.53
N SER A 203 -2.66 -14.06 7.85
CA SER A 203 -1.86 -14.94 8.72
C SER A 203 -2.32 -16.37 8.57
N MET A 204 -1.41 -17.33 8.77
CA MET A 204 -1.72 -18.76 8.71
C MET A 204 -2.36 -19.20 7.37
N ALA A 205 -2.03 -18.51 6.28
CA ALA A 205 -2.54 -18.84 4.96
C ALA A 205 -2.00 -20.20 4.51
N THR A 206 -2.89 -21.05 4.02
CA THR A 206 -2.56 -22.43 3.60
C THR A 206 -2.98 -22.71 2.16
N ALA A 207 -4.04 -22.07 1.67
CA ALA A 207 -4.70 -22.45 0.42
C ALA A 207 -5.13 -21.24 -0.43
N PRO A 208 -5.37 -21.44 -1.74
CA PRO A 208 -5.95 -20.42 -2.62
C PRO A 208 -7.27 -19.84 -2.12
N SER A 209 -8.12 -20.64 -1.47
CA SER A 209 -9.39 -20.16 -0.92
C SER A 209 -9.22 -19.04 0.09
N ASP A 210 -8.12 -19.04 0.86
CA ASP A 210 -7.88 -18.03 1.90
C ASP A 210 -7.74 -16.63 1.26
N VAL A 211 -7.01 -16.56 0.14
CA VAL A 211 -6.84 -15.32 -0.63
C VAL A 211 -8.15 -14.90 -1.28
N LEU A 212 -8.86 -15.84 -1.92
CA LEU A 212 -10.13 -15.56 -2.58
C LEU A 212 -11.24 -15.17 -1.60
N ALA A 213 -11.21 -15.68 -0.37
CA ALA A 213 -12.13 -15.33 0.71
C ALA A 213 -12.02 -13.85 1.06
N VAL A 214 -10.81 -13.34 1.27
CA VAL A 214 -10.60 -11.91 1.55
C VAL A 214 -10.95 -11.04 0.35
N GLU A 215 -10.65 -11.47 -0.88
CA GLU A 215 -11.11 -10.75 -2.08
C GLU A 215 -12.64 -10.64 -2.14
N LEU A 216 -13.36 -11.71 -1.76
CA LEU A 216 -14.81 -11.70 -1.70
C LEU A 216 -15.33 -10.78 -0.58
N LEU A 217 -14.76 -10.86 0.62
CA LEU A 217 -15.18 -10.01 1.74
C LEU A 217 -14.94 -8.52 1.46
N GLN A 218 -13.81 -8.15 0.84
CA GLN A 218 -13.59 -6.77 0.41
C GLN A 218 -14.64 -6.30 -0.62
N HIS A 219 -15.04 -7.18 -1.54
CA HIS A 219 -16.10 -6.89 -2.51
C HIS A 219 -17.46 -6.70 -1.83
N GLU A 220 -17.88 -7.64 -0.97
CA GLU A 220 -19.18 -7.61 -0.31
C GLU A 220 -19.32 -6.49 0.74
N CYS A 221 -18.22 -6.08 1.36
CA CYS A 221 -18.17 -4.92 2.25
C CYS A 221 -17.98 -3.59 1.49
N HIS A 222 -18.09 -3.60 0.16
CA HIS A 222 -18.07 -2.39 -0.69
C HIS A 222 -16.78 -1.56 -0.55
N VAL A 223 -15.63 -2.21 -0.32
CA VAL A 223 -14.33 -1.53 -0.31
C VAL A 223 -14.05 -0.98 -1.72
N LYS A 224 -14.17 0.34 -1.89
CA LYS A 224 -14.12 1.03 -3.20
C LYS A 224 -12.84 0.75 -3.96
N GLN A 225 -11.71 0.70 -3.25
CA GLN A 225 -10.40 0.37 -3.77
C GLN A 225 -9.83 -0.77 -2.92
N PRO A 226 -10.15 -2.03 -3.27
CA PRO A 226 -9.79 -3.16 -2.42
C PRO A 226 -8.27 -3.32 -2.37
N LEU A 227 -7.77 -3.50 -1.15
CA LEU A 227 -6.37 -3.68 -0.82
C LEU A 227 -5.83 -4.91 -1.55
N ARG A 228 -4.54 -4.91 -1.83
CA ARG A 228 -3.88 -6.13 -2.32
C ARG A 228 -3.81 -7.15 -1.19
N VAL A 229 -4.19 -8.38 -1.49
CA VAL A 229 -4.18 -9.49 -0.54
C VAL A 229 -2.83 -10.19 -0.55
N VAL A 230 -2.25 -10.38 0.63
CA VAL A 230 -0.90 -10.90 0.84
C VAL A 230 -0.99 -12.14 1.73
N PRO A 231 -0.89 -13.36 1.18
CA PRO A 231 -0.82 -14.56 2.00
C PRO A 231 0.51 -14.58 2.76
N LEU A 232 0.45 -14.86 4.06
CA LEU A 232 1.59 -15.11 4.92
C LEU A 232 1.71 -16.62 5.19
N PHE A 233 2.72 -17.23 4.55
CA PHE A 233 3.05 -18.64 4.76
C PHE A 233 4.04 -18.77 5.90
N GLU A 234 3.59 -19.34 7.04
CA GLU A 234 4.37 -19.38 8.28
C GLU A 234 4.93 -20.75 8.63
N LYS A 235 4.15 -21.82 8.42
CA LYS A 235 4.60 -23.19 8.74
C LYS A 235 5.39 -23.78 7.60
N LEU A 236 6.19 -24.80 7.93
CA LEU A 236 6.99 -25.53 6.95
C LEU A 236 6.12 -26.12 5.82
N ALA A 237 5.00 -26.75 6.18
CA ALA A 237 4.07 -27.34 5.20
C ALA A 237 3.46 -26.27 4.29
N ASP A 238 3.12 -25.11 4.84
CA ASP A 238 2.54 -23.99 4.09
C ASP A 238 3.57 -23.41 3.10
N LEU A 239 4.82 -23.25 3.53
CA LEU A 239 5.95 -22.83 2.68
C LEU A 239 6.26 -23.83 1.56
N GLU A 240 5.98 -25.11 1.77
CA GLU A 240 6.10 -26.17 0.75
C GLU A 240 4.95 -26.15 -0.25
N ALA A 241 3.74 -25.88 0.22
CA ALA A 241 2.54 -25.80 -0.60
C ALA A 241 2.40 -24.47 -1.35
N ALA A 242 3.05 -23.39 -0.87
CA ALA A 242 2.92 -22.04 -1.40
C ALA A 242 3.11 -21.91 -2.92
N PRO A 243 4.12 -22.54 -3.57
CA PRO A 243 4.26 -22.46 -5.03
C PRO A 243 3.05 -23.05 -5.78
N ALA A 244 2.49 -24.16 -5.30
CA ALA A 244 1.31 -24.79 -5.90
C ALA A 244 0.06 -23.94 -5.68
N ALA A 245 -0.11 -23.37 -4.47
CA ALA A 245 -1.21 -22.46 -4.16
C ALA A 245 -1.19 -21.21 -5.06
N LEU A 246 -0.01 -20.58 -5.24
CA LEU A 246 0.12 -19.42 -6.14
C LEU A 246 -0.06 -19.81 -7.61
N ALA A 247 0.45 -20.96 -8.06
CA ALA A 247 0.22 -21.43 -9.41
C ALA A 247 -1.28 -21.61 -9.69
N ARG A 248 -2.02 -22.13 -8.71
CA ARG A 248 -3.48 -22.25 -8.79
C ARG A 248 -4.16 -20.88 -8.86
N LEU A 249 -3.81 -19.94 -7.98
CA LEU A 249 -4.33 -18.56 -8.04
C LEU A 249 -4.02 -17.88 -9.38
N PHE A 250 -2.80 -18.01 -9.89
CA PHE A 250 -2.40 -17.44 -11.18
C PHE A 250 -3.02 -18.15 -12.37
N SER A 251 -3.54 -19.37 -12.21
CA SER A 251 -4.33 -20.03 -13.26
C SER A 251 -5.73 -19.43 -13.42
N VAL A 252 -6.25 -18.72 -12.41
CA VAL A 252 -7.57 -18.10 -12.43
C VAL A 252 -7.52 -16.72 -13.13
N ASP A 253 -8.22 -16.59 -14.25
CA ASP A 253 -8.24 -15.34 -15.03
C ASP A 253 -8.82 -14.15 -14.26
N TRP A 254 -9.88 -14.37 -13.48
CA TRP A 254 -10.46 -13.33 -12.60
C TRP A 254 -9.38 -12.75 -11.68
N TYR A 255 -8.62 -13.61 -11.00
CA TYR A 255 -7.61 -13.20 -10.04
C TYR A 255 -6.44 -12.47 -10.71
N LYS A 256 -5.94 -12.99 -11.84
CA LYS A 256 -4.88 -12.32 -12.63
C LYS A 256 -5.24 -10.89 -13.02
N ASN A 257 -6.48 -10.69 -13.45
CA ASN A 257 -7.00 -9.38 -13.83
C ASN A 257 -7.12 -8.47 -12.60
N ARG A 258 -7.66 -9.01 -11.49
CA ARG A 258 -7.82 -8.30 -10.21
C ARG A 258 -6.51 -7.74 -9.65
N ILE A 259 -5.42 -8.51 -9.71
CA ILE A 259 -4.11 -8.10 -9.16
C ILE A 259 -3.22 -7.35 -10.16
N ASN A 260 -3.69 -7.14 -11.40
CA ASN A 260 -2.91 -6.53 -12.48
C ASN A 260 -1.48 -7.11 -12.60
N ARG A 261 -1.39 -8.44 -12.53
CA ARG A 261 -0.14 -9.22 -12.56
C ARG A 261 0.91 -8.84 -11.53
N LYS A 262 0.53 -8.27 -10.38
CA LYS A 262 1.43 -7.98 -9.26
C LYS A 262 0.96 -8.74 -8.02
N GLN A 263 1.78 -9.67 -7.55
CA GLN A 263 1.52 -10.41 -6.32
C GLN A 263 2.56 -10.02 -5.28
N GLU A 264 2.12 -9.76 -4.06
CA GLU A 264 3.00 -9.70 -2.89
C GLU A 264 2.72 -10.92 -2.02
N VAL A 265 3.78 -11.56 -1.53
CA VAL A 265 3.69 -12.72 -0.63
C VAL A 265 4.52 -12.41 0.58
N MET A 266 3.96 -12.66 1.76
CA MET A 266 4.72 -12.54 3.00
C MET A 266 5.27 -13.92 3.35
N ILE A 267 6.56 -13.95 3.66
CA ILE A 267 7.21 -15.16 4.17
C ILE A 267 7.71 -14.84 5.57
N GLY A 268 7.28 -15.68 6.50
CA GLY A 268 7.70 -15.63 7.89
C GLY A 268 8.03 -17.04 8.33
N TYR A 269 9.00 -17.17 9.22
CA TYR A 269 9.13 -18.39 9.98
C TYR A 269 8.88 -18.02 11.42
N SER A 270 7.69 -18.35 11.92
CA SER A 270 7.38 -18.10 13.32
C SER A 270 8.15 -19.11 14.18
N ASP A 271 8.65 -18.62 15.32
CA ASP A 271 9.57 -19.30 16.25
C ASP A 271 8.95 -20.52 16.97
N SER A 272 7.86 -21.06 16.44
CA SER A 272 7.22 -22.31 16.88
C SER A 272 8.01 -23.56 16.48
N GLY A 273 9.01 -23.41 15.60
CA GLY A 273 9.92 -24.46 15.16
C GLY A 273 11.30 -24.44 15.83
N LYS A 274 11.37 -24.43 17.17
CA LYS A 274 12.64 -24.71 17.91
C LYS A 274 13.28 -26.06 17.54
N ASP A 275 12.57 -26.91 16.79
CA ASP A 275 12.97 -28.28 16.51
C ASP A 275 13.89 -28.49 15.29
N VAL A 276 13.96 -27.55 14.33
CA VAL A 276 14.67 -27.80 13.04
C VAL A 276 15.95 -26.98 12.85
N GLY A 277 16.22 -26.02 13.75
CA GLY A 277 17.42 -25.18 13.74
C GLY A 277 17.43 -24.12 12.62
N ARG A 278 18.09 -22.98 12.90
CA ARG A 278 18.07 -21.78 12.04
C ARG A 278 18.57 -22.03 10.60
N LEU A 279 19.56 -22.91 10.41
CA LEU A 279 20.13 -23.22 9.10
C LEU A 279 19.10 -23.91 8.18
N SER A 280 18.40 -24.92 8.70
CA SER A 280 17.39 -25.67 7.95
C SER A 280 16.23 -24.75 7.54
N THR A 281 15.80 -23.89 8.45
CA THR A 281 14.80 -22.86 8.21
C THR A 281 15.23 -21.91 7.10
N ALA A 282 16.42 -21.33 7.19
CA ALA A 282 16.94 -20.41 6.19
C ALA A 282 17.07 -21.08 4.81
N TRP A 283 17.57 -22.31 4.77
CA TRP A 283 17.65 -23.10 3.54
C TRP A 283 16.27 -23.38 2.93
N LYS A 284 15.27 -23.67 3.78
CA LYS A 284 13.92 -23.91 3.30
C LYS A 284 13.29 -22.65 2.75
N LEU A 285 13.38 -21.53 3.46
CA LEU A 285 12.92 -20.23 3.00
C LEU A 285 13.55 -19.87 1.65
N TYR A 286 14.86 -20.08 1.50
CA TYR A 286 15.57 -19.86 0.23
C TYR A 286 14.96 -20.69 -0.91
N LYS A 287 14.80 -22.01 -0.71
CA LYS A 287 14.20 -22.90 -1.73
C LYS A 287 12.77 -22.51 -2.07
N SER A 288 11.95 -22.19 -1.07
CA SER A 288 10.57 -21.74 -1.29
C SER A 288 10.55 -20.45 -2.11
N GLN A 289 11.41 -19.48 -1.83
CA GLN A 289 11.52 -18.25 -2.64
C GLN A 289 11.90 -18.53 -4.09
N GLU A 290 12.86 -19.44 -4.33
CA GLU A 290 13.28 -19.83 -5.69
C GLU A 290 12.09 -20.40 -6.48
N GLU A 291 11.30 -21.30 -5.88
CA GLU A 291 10.13 -21.89 -6.50
C GLU A 291 9.00 -20.86 -6.72
N LEU A 292 8.76 -19.96 -5.77
CA LEU A 292 7.79 -18.88 -5.94
C LEU A 292 8.16 -17.95 -7.10
N ILE A 293 9.44 -17.62 -7.25
CA ILE A 293 9.95 -16.82 -8.37
C ILE A 293 9.76 -17.57 -9.70
N LYS A 294 10.04 -18.88 -9.75
CA LYS A 294 9.81 -19.71 -10.95
C LYS A 294 8.34 -19.69 -11.35
N VAL A 295 7.42 -19.94 -10.41
CA VAL A 295 5.98 -19.90 -10.66
C VAL A 295 5.55 -18.51 -11.14
N ALA A 296 5.96 -17.44 -10.46
CA ALA A 296 5.63 -16.09 -10.88
C ALA A 296 6.11 -15.79 -12.31
N LYS A 297 7.34 -16.21 -12.66
CA LYS A 297 7.90 -16.03 -14.00
C LYS A 297 7.13 -16.82 -15.07
N GLN A 298 6.73 -18.06 -14.77
CA GLN A 298 5.92 -18.89 -15.67
C GLN A 298 4.59 -18.24 -16.04
N PHE A 299 3.94 -17.58 -15.07
CA PHE A 299 2.65 -16.90 -15.27
C PHE A 299 2.79 -15.41 -15.67
N GLY A 300 4.01 -14.88 -15.80
CA GLY A 300 4.25 -13.47 -16.15
C GLY A 300 3.86 -12.49 -15.03
N MET A 301 4.02 -12.89 -13.78
CA MET A 301 3.70 -12.11 -12.58
C MET A 301 4.92 -11.36 -12.07
N LYS A 302 4.73 -10.10 -11.65
CA LYS A 302 5.69 -9.38 -10.82
C LYS A 302 5.48 -9.77 -9.35
N LEU A 303 6.37 -10.59 -8.82
CA LEU A 303 6.35 -11.00 -7.42
C LEU A 303 7.16 -10.04 -6.54
N THR A 304 6.57 -9.62 -5.43
CA THR A 304 7.24 -8.94 -4.33
C THR A 304 7.25 -9.86 -3.11
N ILE A 305 8.40 -10.06 -2.48
CA ILE A 305 8.52 -10.88 -1.28
C ILE A 305 8.62 -9.93 -0.08
N PHE A 306 7.61 -9.98 0.79
CA PHE A 306 7.59 -9.27 2.07
C PHE A 306 8.19 -10.18 3.15
N HIS A 307 9.34 -9.78 3.66
CA HIS A 307 10.02 -10.53 4.71
C HIS A 307 9.51 -10.08 6.09
N VAL A 308 9.05 -11.03 6.90
CA VAL A 308 8.83 -10.77 8.34
C VAL A 308 10.19 -10.68 9.02
N VAL A 309 10.34 -9.77 9.98
CA VAL A 309 11.54 -9.71 10.83
C VAL A 309 11.62 -10.98 11.67
N VAL A 310 12.39 -11.93 11.19
CA VAL A 310 13.05 -12.96 11.98
C VAL A 310 14.48 -12.45 12.12
N GLY A 311 15.07 -12.48 13.32
CA GLY A 311 16.38 -11.86 13.65
C GLY A 311 17.62 -12.30 12.84
N LEU A 312 17.43 -12.94 11.69
CA LEU A 312 18.44 -13.20 10.65
C LEU A 312 18.70 -11.99 9.74
N LEU A 313 17.73 -11.07 9.59
CA LEU A 313 17.86 -9.92 8.69
C LEU A 313 18.59 -8.71 9.29
N GLU A 314 19.02 -8.80 10.55
CA GLU A 314 19.58 -7.62 11.24
C GLU A 314 20.97 -7.20 10.75
N GLU A 315 21.76 -8.02 10.04
CA GLU A 315 22.99 -7.51 9.38
C GLU A 315 23.64 -8.48 8.38
N GLU A 316 23.74 -9.77 8.71
CA GLU A 316 24.58 -10.72 7.94
C GLU A 316 23.89 -11.30 6.69
N VAL A 317 22.58 -11.54 6.73
CA VAL A 317 21.85 -12.10 5.58
C VAL A 317 21.61 -11.05 4.49
N VAL A 318 21.44 -9.77 4.86
CA VAL A 318 21.37 -8.67 3.88
C VAL A 318 22.69 -8.57 3.12
N GLN A 319 23.84 -8.72 3.79
CA GLN A 319 25.15 -8.80 3.13
C GLN A 319 25.27 -10.02 2.21
N LEU A 320 24.79 -11.21 2.61
CA LEU A 320 24.81 -12.41 1.78
C LEU A 320 23.90 -12.30 0.54
N ILE A 321 22.71 -11.72 0.69
CA ILE A 321 21.80 -11.45 -0.42
C ILE A 321 22.40 -10.42 -1.36
N LEU A 322 23.00 -9.33 -0.84
CA LEU A 322 23.71 -8.33 -1.64
C LEU A 322 24.93 -8.92 -2.35
N LEU A 323 25.76 -9.72 -1.67
CA LEU A 323 26.91 -10.42 -2.25
C LEU A 323 26.49 -11.37 -3.36
N TYR A 324 25.39 -12.10 -3.18
CA TYR A 324 24.85 -12.98 -4.22
C TYR A 324 24.30 -12.18 -5.41
N TYR A 325 23.55 -11.10 -5.17
CA TYR A 325 23.03 -10.23 -6.24
C TYR A 325 24.15 -9.56 -7.04
N LEU A 326 25.19 -9.07 -6.35
CA LEU A 326 26.38 -8.48 -6.95
C LEU A 326 27.21 -9.51 -7.73
N ASN A 327 27.32 -10.75 -7.24
CA ASN A 327 28.00 -11.83 -7.95
C ASN A 327 27.20 -12.33 -9.17
N HIS A 328 25.86 -12.37 -9.09
CA HIS A 328 25.03 -12.71 -10.25
C HIS A 328 25.06 -11.62 -11.33
N GLN A 329 25.14 -10.34 -10.94
CA GLN A 329 25.37 -9.25 -11.91
C GLN A 329 26.78 -9.31 -12.53
N LYS A 330 27.82 -9.70 -11.78
CA LYS A 330 29.17 -9.95 -12.35
C LYS A 330 29.20 -11.14 -13.30
N LEU A 331 28.45 -12.21 -13.03
CA LEU A 331 28.32 -13.35 -13.95
C LEU A 331 27.57 -12.98 -15.24
N LEU A 332 26.55 -12.11 -15.14
CA LEU A 332 25.84 -11.58 -16.30
C LEU A 332 26.67 -10.53 -17.08
N SER A 333 27.50 -9.72 -16.42
CA SER A 333 28.39 -8.77 -17.10
C SER A 333 29.61 -9.44 -17.73
N ASN A 334 30.06 -10.58 -17.21
CA ASN A 334 31.11 -11.38 -17.88
C ASN A 334 30.62 -12.09 -19.15
N HIS A 335 29.30 -12.25 -19.33
CA HIS A 335 28.70 -12.76 -20.56
C HIS A 335 28.34 -11.68 -21.60
N LEU A 336 28.44 -10.40 -21.24
CA LEU A 336 28.26 -9.26 -22.14
C LEU A 336 29.51 -8.39 -22.09
N GLY A 337 30.41 -8.59 -23.05
CA GLY A 337 31.76 -8.03 -23.08
C GLY A 337 31.88 -6.55 -22.67
N ARG A 338 32.78 -6.35 -21.69
CA ARG A 338 33.60 -5.16 -21.38
C ARG A 338 33.02 -3.78 -21.70
N SER A 339 32.78 -3.01 -20.64
CA SER A 339 33.27 -1.62 -20.51
C SER A 339 33.48 -1.30 -19.03
N THR A 340 34.74 -1.17 -18.63
CA THR A 340 35.23 -0.88 -17.29
C THR A 340 34.91 0.55 -16.86
N CYS A 341 34.31 0.74 -15.68
CA CYS A 341 34.50 1.95 -14.89
C CYS A 341 34.54 1.56 -13.41
N ALA A 342 35.71 1.72 -12.80
CA ALA A 342 35.98 1.43 -11.40
C ALA A 342 35.28 2.45 -10.50
N LEU A 343 34.63 1.98 -9.44
CA LEU A 343 34.20 2.80 -8.31
C LEU A 343 34.94 2.27 -7.07
N GLU A 344 35.90 3.07 -6.60
CA GLU A 344 36.58 2.89 -5.33
C GLU A 344 35.60 3.19 -4.18
N HIS A 345 35.48 2.24 -3.26
CA HIS A 345 34.81 2.45 -1.98
C HIS A 345 35.80 3.11 -1.00
N SER A 346 35.50 4.35 -0.62
CA SER A 346 36.08 4.98 0.57
C SER A 346 35.14 4.75 1.75
N SER A 347 35.52 3.86 2.64
CA SER A 347 34.95 3.68 3.98
C SER A 347 35.52 4.74 4.93
N VAL A 348 34.65 5.53 5.56
CA VAL A 348 34.99 6.29 6.78
C VAL A 348 33.81 6.19 7.74
N LEU A 349 34.08 5.43 8.82
CA LEU A 349 33.55 5.42 10.19
C LEU A 349 32.07 5.77 10.45
#